data_AF-A0A162MN12-F1
#
_entry.id   AF-A0A162MN12-F1
#
_cell.length_a   1.000
_cell.length_b   1.000
_cell.length_c   1.000
_cell.angle_alpha   90.00
_cell.angle_beta   90.00
_cell.angle_gamma   90.00
#
_symmetry.space_group_name_H-M   'P 1'
#
loop_
_entity.id
_entity.type
_entity.pdbx_description
1 polymer ?
#
loop_
_entity_poly.entity_id
_entity_poly.type
_entity_poly.pdbx_seq_one_letter_code
_entity_poly.pdbx_strand_id
1 'polypeptide(L)'
;MEMTSDARRLIDQQMREDKIRLAAAMQSGDLPLYDASAVLKPDEKNAAEKQSGGNDDFEPCTFFFYGTLMDPEVLMVVAMLRDLPEMAEAWVDGFEMKLWSGIYPTLLPKEGAQDRIVGCAWRATTMAQCLRLQKYETSAYEPAECDIHLASGDTVRGMTFQWARDGKSKELCDGQFSLKHWQEHHKKPMF
;
A
#
# COMPACT_ATOMS: atom_id res chain seq x y z
N MET A 1 -16.56 12.47 -19.08
CA MET A 1 -15.62 12.66 -20.22
C MET A 1 -14.88 11.34 -20.36
N GLU A 2 -15.17 10.55 -21.39
CA GLU A 2 -14.52 9.24 -21.57
C GLU A 2 -13.05 9.42 -21.96
N MET A 3 -12.15 8.92 -21.11
CA MET A 3 -10.73 8.78 -21.42
C MET A 3 -10.55 7.84 -22.61
N THR A 4 -9.85 8.31 -23.65
CA THR A 4 -9.58 7.54 -24.88
C THR A 4 -8.76 6.28 -24.57
N SER A 5 -8.94 5.23 -25.39
CA SER A 5 -8.20 3.96 -25.29
C SER A 5 -6.69 4.16 -25.18
N ASP A 6 -6.14 5.12 -25.91
CA ASP A 6 -4.70 5.38 -25.96
C ASP A 6 -4.19 6.08 -24.69
N ALA A 7 -4.98 6.98 -24.10
CA ALA A 7 -4.65 7.60 -22.83
C ALA A 7 -4.61 6.58 -21.69
N ARG A 8 -5.53 5.60 -21.70
CA ARG A 8 -5.53 4.49 -20.73
C ARG A 8 -4.29 3.62 -20.87
N ARG A 9 -3.92 3.24 -22.10
CA ARG A 9 -2.69 2.45 -22.37
C ARG A 9 -1.41 3.16 -21.91
N LEU A 10 -1.30 4.46 -22.14
CA LEU A 10 -0.13 5.24 -21.72
C LEU A 10 -0.02 5.33 -20.19
N ILE A 11 -1.14 5.50 -19.49
CA ILE A 11 -1.18 5.45 -18.02
C ILE A 11 -0.78 4.05 -17.55
N ASP A 12 -1.32 2.99 -18.14
CA ASP A 12 -1.02 1.62 -17.76
C ASP A 12 0.48 1.30 -17.92
N GLN A 13 1.09 1.76 -19.02
CA GLN A 13 2.52 1.62 -19.26
C GLN A 13 3.35 2.43 -18.26
N GLN A 14 3.02 3.70 -18.01
CA GLN A 14 3.75 4.53 -17.06
C GLN A 14 3.73 3.94 -15.64
N MET A 15 2.58 3.42 -15.21
CA MET A 15 2.43 2.79 -13.91
C MET A 15 3.20 1.48 -13.78
N ARG A 16 3.27 0.69 -14.87
CA ARG A 16 4.11 -0.51 -14.93
C ARG A 16 5.58 -0.13 -14.80
N GLU A 17 6.01 0.93 -15.48
CA GLU A 17 7.38 1.44 -15.40
C GLU A 17 7.71 1.99 -14.00
N ASP A 18 6.79 2.73 -13.38
CA ASP A 18 6.98 3.27 -12.03
C ASP A 18 7.04 2.16 -10.97
N LYS A 19 6.27 1.08 -11.15
CA LYS A 19 6.42 -0.10 -10.30
C LYS A 19 7.71 -0.86 -10.57
N ILE A 20 8.13 -0.99 -11.83
CA ILE A 20 9.45 -1.58 -12.14
C ILE A 20 10.54 -0.72 -11.53
N ARG A 21 10.43 0.61 -11.54
CA ARG A 21 11.37 1.53 -10.90
C ARG A 21 11.33 1.43 -9.38
N LEU A 22 10.16 1.42 -8.76
CA LEU A 22 10.01 1.26 -7.31
C LEU A 22 10.53 -0.11 -6.85
N ALA A 23 10.21 -1.17 -7.59
CA ALA A 23 10.75 -2.50 -7.36
C ALA A 23 12.25 -2.56 -7.60
N ALA A 24 12.77 -1.93 -8.67
CA ALA A 24 14.19 -1.85 -8.96
C ALA A 24 14.95 -1.03 -7.91
N ALA A 25 14.31 -0.02 -7.33
CA ALA A 25 14.84 0.82 -6.26
C ALA A 25 14.87 0.10 -4.91
N MET A 26 13.76 -0.56 -4.55
CA MET A 26 13.72 -1.49 -3.42
C MET A 26 14.74 -2.61 -3.60
N GLN A 27 14.98 -3.03 -4.85
CA GLN A 27 16.05 -3.96 -5.17
C GLN A 27 17.42 -3.29 -5.05
N SER A 28 17.69 -2.11 -5.59
CA SER A 28 19.05 -1.52 -5.55
C SER A 28 19.46 -1.04 -4.15
N GLY A 29 18.55 -1.00 -3.18
CA GLY A 29 18.76 -0.30 -1.89
C GLY A 29 18.75 1.23 -2.06
N ASP A 30 18.69 1.68 -3.31
CA ASP A 30 18.54 3.05 -3.74
C ASP A 30 17.04 3.30 -3.86
N LEU A 31 16.33 3.20 -2.73
CA LEU A 31 15.01 3.79 -2.63
C LEU A 31 15.19 5.21 -3.15
N PRO A 32 14.46 5.65 -4.20
CA PRO A 32 14.28 7.07 -4.37
C PRO A 32 13.61 7.46 -3.07
N LEU A 33 14.40 7.99 -2.14
CA LEU A 33 13.99 9.14 -1.37
C LEU A 33 13.49 10.08 -2.43
N TYR A 34 12.21 9.89 -2.75
CA TYR A 34 11.46 10.84 -3.51
C TYR A 34 11.76 12.13 -2.78
N ASP A 35 12.48 13.00 -3.45
CA ASP A 35 12.70 14.32 -2.95
C ASP A 35 11.31 14.93 -2.82
N ALA A 36 10.77 14.94 -1.59
CA ALA A 36 9.50 15.56 -1.26
C ALA A 36 9.50 17.03 -1.68
N SER A 37 10.68 17.59 -1.93
CA SER A 37 10.87 18.92 -2.43
C SER A 37 10.56 19.11 -3.92
N ALA A 38 10.49 18.03 -4.72
CA ALA A 38 10.40 18.10 -6.19
C ALA A 38 8.96 18.06 -6.75
N VAL A 39 7.93 17.82 -5.92
CA VAL A 39 6.54 17.71 -6.39
C VAL A 39 5.55 18.53 -5.56
N LEU A 40 5.90 18.91 -4.33
CA LEU A 40 5.17 19.98 -3.67
C LEU A 40 5.50 21.29 -4.39
N LYS A 41 4.47 21.94 -4.93
CA LYS A 41 4.62 23.33 -5.36
C LYS A 41 5.13 24.13 -4.14
N PRO A 42 5.93 25.19 -4.32
CA PRO A 42 6.49 25.97 -3.21
C PRO A 42 5.45 26.42 -2.17
N ASP A 43 4.19 26.54 -2.56
CA ASP A 43 3.07 26.91 -1.70
C ASP A 43 2.64 25.79 -0.71
N GLU A 44 2.85 24.52 -1.05
CA GLU A 44 2.48 23.37 -0.21
C GLU A 44 3.60 22.97 0.78
N LYS A 45 4.87 23.27 0.44
CA LYS A 45 6.00 23.17 1.38
C LYS A 45 5.79 24.04 2.62
N ASN A 46 5.31 25.27 2.39
CA ASN A 46 5.01 26.22 3.45
C ASN A 46 3.76 25.87 4.26
N ALA A 47 2.92 24.93 3.82
CA ALA A 47 1.77 24.46 4.59
C ALA A 47 2.15 23.27 5.49
N ALA A 48 2.95 22.33 4.97
CA ALA A 48 3.38 21.14 5.70
C ALA A 48 4.37 21.45 6.85
N GLU A 49 5.26 22.44 6.68
CA GLU A 49 6.21 22.84 7.73
C GLU A 49 5.59 23.82 8.77
N LYS A 50 4.49 24.49 8.42
CA LYS A 50 3.85 25.53 9.24
C LYS A 50 2.71 25.02 10.13
N GLN A 51 2.41 23.71 10.08
CA GLN A 51 1.47 23.02 10.97
C GLN A 51 2.17 22.31 12.15
N SER A 52 3.33 22.78 12.61
CA SER A 52 3.91 22.37 13.90
C SER A 52 3.33 23.15 15.10
N GLY A 53 2.18 23.82 14.93
CA GLY A 53 1.58 24.68 15.94
C GLY A 53 0.05 24.73 15.96
N GLY A 54 -0.63 23.70 15.46
CA GLY A 54 -2.09 23.58 15.52
C GLY A 54 -2.48 22.17 15.95
N ASN A 55 -3.34 22.07 16.95
CA ASN A 55 -4.00 20.82 17.32
C ASN A 55 -5.00 20.48 16.21
N ASP A 56 -4.51 19.90 15.11
CA ASP A 56 -5.36 19.41 14.01
C ASP A 56 -5.88 18.03 14.42
N ASP A 57 -7.22 17.92 14.54
CA ASP A 57 -7.98 16.73 14.89
C ASP A 57 -7.83 15.65 13.79
N PHE A 58 -6.64 15.04 13.70
CA PHE A 58 -6.40 13.88 12.86
C PHE A 58 -6.78 12.62 13.64
N GLU A 59 -7.88 12.00 13.26
CA GLU A 59 -8.22 10.66 13.71
C GLU A 59 -7.25 9.63 13.13
N PRO A 60 -6.52 8.87 13.98
CA PRO A 60 -5.66 7.81 13.50
C PRO A 60 -6.42 6.74 12.72
N CYS A 61 -5.79 6.23 11.67
CA CYS A 61 -6.37 5.25 10.76
C CYS A 61 -5.66 3.90 10.87
N THR A 62 -6.42 2.82 11.04
CA THR A 62 -5.88 1.46 11.01
C THR A 62 -5.86 0.95 9.58
N PHE A 63 -4.70 0.49 9.12
CA PHE A 63 -4.53 -0.14 7.82
C PHE A 63 -4.36 -1.64 7.97
N PHE A 64 -4.98 -2.41 7.08
CA PHE A 64 -4.71 -3.82 6.86
C PHE A 64 -3.80 -4.01 5.64
N PHE A 65 -2.68 -4.69 5.85
CA PHE A 65 -1.69 -5.02 4.84
C PHE A 65 -1.68 -6.53 4.56
N TYR A 66 -1.57 -6.87 3.27
CA TYR A 66 -1.60 -8.25 2.77
C TYR A 66 -0.46 -8.53 1.77
N GLY A 67 0.56 -7.66 1.75
CA GLY A 67 1.67 -7.67 0.79
C GLY A 67 3.01 -7.28 1.42
N THR A 68 3.82 -6.52 0.68
CA THR A 68 5.18 -6.12 1.10
C THR A 68 5.19 -5.25 2.36
N LEU A 69 4.15 -4.46 2.60
CA LEU A 69 3.99 -3.67 3.83
C LEU A 69 3.80 -4.51 5.10
N MET A 70 3.61 -5.83 4.99
CA MET A 70 3.66 -6.73 6.14
C MET A 70 5.09 -6.94 6.67
N ASP A 71 6.11 -6.53 5.92
CA ASP A 71 7.49 -6.54 6.38
C ASP A 71 7.77 -5.26 7.21
N PRO A 72 8.18 -5.38 8.49
CA PRO A 72 8.40 -4.22 9.35
C PRO A 72 9.45 -3.23 8.82
N GLU A 73 10.50 -3.71 8.14
CA GLU A 73 11.54 -2.83 7.58
C GLU A 73 11.00 -2.05 6.39
N VAL A 74 10.21 -2.69 5.53
CA VAL A 74 9.53 -2.01 4.42
C VAL A 74 8.58 -0.94 4.96
N LEU A 75 7.75 -1.27 5.95
CA LEU A 75 6.81 -0.31 6.52
C LEU A 75 7.55 0.85 7.22
N MET A 76 8.62 0.56 7.97
CA MET A 76 9.46 1.58 8.60
C MET A 76 9.99 2.58 7.57
N VAL A 77 10.53 2.10 6.44
CA VAL A 77 11.03 2.95 5.36
C VAL A 77 9.91 3.75 4.71
N VAL A 78 8.82 3.08 4.30
CA VAL A 78 7.72 3.71 3.56
C VAL A 78 7.02 4.78 4.40
N ALA A 79 6.69 4.46 5.64
CA ALA A 79 6.04 5.41 6.54
C ALA A 79 7.03 6.38 7.22
N MET A 80 8.33 6.27 6.93
CA MET A 80 9.48 6.94 7.60
C MET A 80 9.33 6.95 9.13
N LEU A 81 9.22 5.75 9.70
CA LEU A 81 9.20 5.53 11.14
C LEU A 81 10.63 5.58 11.67
N ARG A 82 10.77 5.98 12.94
CA ARG A 82 12.08 6.01 13.62
C ARG A 82 12.54 4.61 14.03
N ASP A 83 11.60 3.76 14.39
CA ASP A 83 11.81 2.42 14.92
C ASP A 83 10.96 1.42 14.12
N LEU A 84 11.32 0.14 14.20
CA LEU A 84 10.54 -0.92 13.59
C LEU A 84 9.12 -0.94 14.17
N PRO A 85 8.07 -0.93 13.32
CA PRO A 85 6.70 -0.93 13.79
C PRO A 85 6.30 -2.30 14.36
N GLU A 86 5.56 -2.28 15.47
CA GLU A 86 4.77 -3.43 15.90
C GLU A 86 3.49 -3.49 15.08
N MET A 87 3.23 -4.64 14.47
CA MET A 87 2.03 -4.90 13.68
C MET A 87 1.27 -6.06 14.28
N ALA A 88 -0.05 -5.95 14.33
CA ALA A 88 -0.91 -7.01 14.87
C ALA A 88 -1.27 -8.01 13.77
N GLU A 89 -1.26 -9.30 14.06
CA GLU A 89 -1.83 -10.30 13.16
C GLU A 89 -3.32 -10.01 12.95
N ALA A 90 -3.76 -10.05 11.69
CA ALA A 90 -5.13 -9.71 11.32
C ALA A 90 -5.58 -10.45 10.07
N TRP A 91 -6.87 -10.38 9.78
CA TRP A 91 -7.45 -10.84 8.53
C TRP A 91 -8.67 -10.00 8.14
N VAL A 92 -9.03 -10.07 6.86
CA VAL A 92 -10.25 -9.48 6.28
C VAL A 92 -11.00 -10.54 5.45
N ASP A 93 -12.28 -10.31 5.22
CA ASP A 93 -13.12 -11.10 4.30
C ASP A 93 -13.81 -10.18 3.27
N GLY A 94 -14.67 -10.74 2.40
CA GLY A 94 -15.33 -9.96 1.34
C GLY A 94 -14.43 -9.60 0.15
N PHE A 95 -13.24 -10.19 0.07
CA PHE A 95 -12.28 -10.01 -1.03
C PHE A 95 -11.84 -11.36 -1.60
N GLU A 96 -11.43 -11.35 -2.87
CA GLU A 96 -10.54 -12.38 -3.41
C GLU A 96 -9.14 -11.81 -3.66
N MET A 97 -8.12 -12.62 -3.38
CA MET A 97 -6.74 -12.28 -3.70
C MET A 97 -6.40 -12.73 -5.12
N LYS A 98 -5.75 -11.84 -5.86
CA LYS A 98 -5.04 -12.17 -7.11
C LYS A 98 -3.61 -11.65 -7.04
N LEU A 99 -2.78 -12.11 -7.97
CA LEU A 99 -1.41 -11.63 -8.13
C LEU A 99 -1.30 -10.81 -9.41
N TRP A 100 -0.84 -9.57 -9.30
CA TRP A 100 -0.42 -8.76 -10.43
C TRP A 100 1.04 -9.05 -10.78
N SER A 101 1.29 -9.32 -12.07
CA SER A 101 2.62 -9.71 -12.58
C SER A 101 3.23 -10.92 -11.86
N GLY A 102 2.38 -11.78 -11.27
CA GLY A 102 2.76 -13.04 -10.62
C GLY A 102 3.35 -12.94 -9.22
N ILE A 103 3.63 -11.74 -8.70
CA ILE A 103 4.33 -11.59 -7.39
C ILE A 103 3.72 -10.55 -6.47
N TYR A 104 2.88 -9.64 -6.97
CA TYR A 104 2.32 -8.57 -6.17
C TYR A 104 0.85 -8.84 -5.86
N PRO A 105 0.47 -9.04 -4.59
CA PRO A 105 -0.91 -9.31 -4.28
C PRO A 105 -1.79 -8.09 -4.56
N THR A 106 -3.05 -8.38 -4.83
CA THR A 106 -4.11 -7.40 -4.94
C THR A 106 -5.40 -7.99 -4.40
N LEU A 107 -6.23 -7.15 -3.79
CA LEU A 107 -7.58 -7.52 -3.37
C LEU A 107 -8.58 -7.05 -4.42
N LEU A 108 -9.55 -7.91 -4.72
CA LEU A 108 -10.72 -7.56 -5.52
C LEU A 108 -11.95 -7.78 -4.65
N PRO A 109 -12.86 -6.79 -4.55
CA PRO A 109 -14.12 -6.97 -3.87
C PRO A 109 -14.88 -8.18 -4.42
N LYS A 110 -15.33 -9.05 -3.52
CA LYS A 110 -16.11 -10.24 -3.85
C LYS A 110 -17.18 -10.45 -2.78
N GLU A 111 -18.37 -9.97 -3.09
CA GLU A 111 -19.51 -10.10 -2.20
C GLU A 111 -19.80 -11.57 -1.88
N GLY A 112 -19.98 -11.88 -0.59
CA GLY A 112 -20.20 -13.25 -0.11
C GLY A 112 -18.96 -14.14 -0.08
N ALA A 113 -17.76 -13.62 -0.38
CA ALA A 113 -16.51 -14.36 -0.15
C ALA A 113 -16.32 -14.61 1.35
N GLN A 114 -16.26 -15.89 1.73
CA GLN A 114 -16.00 -16.31 3.12
C GLN A 114 -14.52 -16.63 3.37
N ASP A 115 -13.70 -16.58 2.32
CA ASP A 115 -12.27 -16.82 2.43
C ASP A 115 -11.62 -15.68 3.19
N ARG A 116 -10.81 -16.04 4.19
CA ARG A 116 -10.04 -15.07 4.97
C ARG A 116 -8.76 -14.73 4.24
N ILE A 117 -8.55 -13.44 4.02
CA ILE A 117 -7.25 -12.92 3.61
C ILE A 117 -6.46 -12.58 4.86
N VAL A 118 -5.42 -13.37 5.13
CA VAL A 118 -4.53 -13.19 6.29
C VAL A 118 -3.47 -12.15 5.97
N GLY A 119 -3.18 -11.30 6.96
CA GLY A 119 -2.17 -10.26 6.87
C GLY A 119 -1.86 -9.65 8.23
N CYS A 120 -1.57 -8.35 8.25
CA CYS A 120 -1.34 -7.63 9.50
C CYS A 120 -2.00 -6.26 9.51
N ALA A 121 -2.29 -5.76 10.70
CA ALA A 121 -2.83 -4.44 10.94
C ALA A 121 -1.78 -3.51 11.56
N TRP A 122 -1.77 -2.27 11.11
CA TRP A 122 -0.95 -1.21 11.68
C TRP A 122 -1.71 0.11 11.74
N ARG A 123 -1.49 0.88 12.80
CA ARG A 123 -2.21 2.14 13.05
C ARG A 123 -1.35 3.34 12.69
N ALA A 124 -1.73 4.03 11.62
CA ALA A 124 -1.16 5.33 11.26
C ALA A 124 -1.71 6.41 12.21
N THR A 125 -0.81 7.09 12.93
CA THR A 125 -1.15 8.12 13.92
C THR A 125 -0.98 9.55 13.41
N THR A 126 -0.53 9.72 12.15
CA THR A 126 -0.38 11.02 11.51
C THR A 126 -0.87 10.98 10.06
N MET A 127 -1.39 12.11 9.57
CA MET A 127 -1.77 12.26 8.16
C MET A 127 -0.60 11.99 7.21
N ALA A 128 0.62 12.39 7.60
CA ALA A 128 1.83 12.15 6.80
C ALA A 128 2.10 10.66 6.56
N GLN A 129 1.83 9.79 7.55
CA GLN A 129 1.95 8.35 7.39
C GLN A 129 0.91 7.83 6.38
N CYS A 130 -0.36 8.25 6.49
CA CYS A 130 -1.42 7.86 5.54
C CYS A 130 -1.07 8.25 4.10
N LEU A 131 -0.62 9.49 3.88
CA LEU A 131 -0.23 9.99 2.56
C LEU A 131 0.94 9.20 1.97
N ARG A 132 1.92 8.82 2.79
CA ARG A 132 3.06 8.01 2.35
C ARG A 132 2.64 6.60 1.95
N LEU A 133 1.77 5.96 2.74
CA LEU A 133 1.21 4.65 2.42
C LEU A 133 0.45 4.68 1.10
N GLN A 134 -0.48 5.64 0.94
CA GLN A 134 -1.24 5.79 -0.30
C GLN A 134 -0.34 6.02 -1.51
N LYS A 135 0.73 6.80 -1.34
CA LYS A 135 1.68 7.06 -2.40
C LYS A 135 2.52 5.83 -2.76
N TYR A 136 2.92 5.03 -1.77
CA TYR A 136 3.67 3.78 -2.00
C TYR A 136 2.86 2.77 -2.82
N GLU A 137 1.57 2.67 -2.53
CA GLU A 137 0.65 1.78 -3.25
C GLU A 137 0.40 2.24 -4.68
N THR A 138 0.73 3.50 -5.02
CA THR A 138 0.58 4.08 -6.37
C THR A 138 -0.90 4.10 -6.83
N SER A 139 -1.19 4.57 -8.05
CA SER A 139 -2.56 4.52 -8.59
C SER A 139 -3.02 3.12 -9.03
N ALA A 140 -2.18 2.09 -8.84
CA ALA A 140 -2.58 0.71 -9.08
C ALA A 140 -3.57 0.19 -8.03
N TYR A 141 -3.54 0.76 -6.83
CA TYR A 141 -4.47 0.44 -5.77
C TYR A 141 -5.18 1.68 -5.24
N GLU A 142 -6.43 1.50 -4.82
CA GLU A 142 -7.20 2.54 -4.16
C GLU A 142 -7.50 2.13 -2.72
N PRO A 143 -7.55 3.10 -1.78
CA PRO A 143 -7.99 2.82 -0.43
C PRO A 143 -9.43 2.30 -0.42
N ALA A 144 -9.68 1.22 0.31
CA ALA A 144 -11.00 0.65 0.51
C ALA A 144 -11.26 0.46 2.00
N GLU A 145 -12.46 0.85 2.46
CA GLU A 145 -12.89 0.54 3.82
C GLU A 145 -13.10 -0.97 3.98
N CYS A 146 -12.69 -1.50 5.12
CA CYS A 146 -12.92 -2.90 5.47
C CYS A 146 -13.04 -3.08 6.99
N ASP A 147 -13.64 -4.21 7.37
CA ASP A 147 -13.62 -4.67 8.75
C ASP A 147 -12.37 -5.52 8.95
N ILE A 148 -11.49 -5.08 9.84
CA ILE A 148 -10.21 -5.72 10.12
C ILE A 148 -10.37 -6.55 11.39
N HIS A 149 -10.28 -7.86 11.26
CA HIS A 149 -10.38 -8.78 12.38
C HIS A 149 -9.00 -9.06 12.95
N LEU A 150 -8.75 -8.57 14.16
CA LEU A 150 -7.49 -8.76 14.87
C LEU A 150 -7.43 -10.15 15.50
N ALA A 151 -6.23 -10.72 15.61
CA ALA A 151 -6.02 -12.00 16.29
C ALA A 151 -6.40 -11.95 17.79
N SER A 152 -6.48 -10.75 18.39
CA SER A 152 -7.00 -10.54 19.75
C SER A 152 -8.48 -10.90 19.90
N GLY A 153 -9.22 -11.00 18.79
CA GLY A 153 -10.66 -11.18 18.75
C GLY A 153 -11.45 -9.89 18.51
N ASP A 154 -10.78 -8.73 18.54
CA ASP A 154 -11.41 -7.45 18.23
C ASP A 154 -11.61 -7.27 16.72
N THR A 155 -12.63 -6.50 16.35
CA THR A 155 -12.84 -6.07 14.96
C THR A 155 -12.84 -4.56 14.92
N VAL A 156 -12.01 -4.00 14.04
CA VAL A 156 -11.86 -2.55 13.89
C VAL A 156 -12.17 -2.14 12.46
N ARG A 157 -12.92 -1.04 12.31
CA ARG A 157 -13.10 -0.42 10.99
C ARG A 157 -11.80 0.24 10.58
N GLY A 158 -11.34 -0.05 9.38
CA GLY A 158 -10.10 0.52 8.87
C GLY A 158 -10.05 0.53 7.35
N MET A 159 -8.83 0.69 6.84
CA MET A 159 -8.57 0.78 5.41
C MET A 159 -7.70 -0.37 4.95
N THR A 160 -7.91 -0.82 3.73
CA THR A 160 -6.95 -1.63 2.99
C THR A 160 -6.74 -1.02 1.61
N PHE A 161 -5.93 -1.66 0.79
CA PHE A 161 -5.72 -1.28 -0.60
C PHE A 161 -6.35 -2.34 -1.49
N GLN A 162 -7.12 -1.93 -2.49
CA GLN A 162 -7.74 -2.85 -3.45
C GLN A 162 -7.33 -2.50 -4.87
N TRP A 163 -7.51 -3.43 -5.80
CA TRP A 163 -7.22 -3.19 -7.21
C TRP A 163 -8.02 -2.01 -7.75
N ALA A 164 -7.34 -0.96 -8.22
CA ALA A 164 -7.99 0.25 -8.72
C ALA A 164 -8.47 0.14 -10.18
N ARG A 165 -8.32 -1.03 -10.82
CA ARG A 165 -8.65 -1.24 -12.25
C ARG A 165 -9.67 -2.36 -12.44
N ASP A 166 -9.95 -2.70 -13.70
CA ASP A 166 -10.83 -3.82 -14.02
C ASP A 166 -10.29 -5.13 -13.44
N GLY A 167 -11.11 -5.76 -12.59
CA GLY A 167 -10.83 -7.04 -11.96
C GLY A 167 -10.73 -8.21 -12.94
N LYS A 168 -11.17 -8.04 -14.19
CA LYS A 168 -11.02 -9.02 -15.28
C LYS A 168 -9.75 -8.79 -16.12
N SER A 169 -8.84 -7.95 -15.64
CA SER A 169 -7.56 -7.70 -16.32
C SER A 169 -6.75 -8.98 -16.50
N LYS A 170 -6.22 -9.19 -17.72
CA LYS A 170 -5.30 -10.31 -18.03
C LYS A 170 -3.95 -10.20 -17.33
N GLU A 171 -3.68 -9.06 -16.67
CA GLU A 171 -2.48 -8.85 -15.88
C GLU A 171 -2.55 -9.49 -14.49
N LEU A 172 -3.75 -9.90 -14.08
CA LEU A 172 -4.01 -10.60 -12.83
C LEU A 172 -4.03 -12.10 -13.10
N CYS A 173 -3.28 -12.85 -12.29
CA CYS A 173 -3.38 -14.29 -12.23
C CYS A 173 -3.88 -14.74 -10.85
N ASP A 174 -4.47 -15.92 -10.82
CA ASP A 174 -4.87 -16.55 -9.56
C ASP A 174 -3.61 -16.96 -8.79
N GLY A 175 -3.66 -16.80 -7.46
CA GLY A 175 -2.55 -17.12 -6.60
C GLY A 175 -2.69 -16.48 -5.23
N GLN A 176 -1.78 -16.85 -4.33
CA GLN A 176 -1.66 -16.28 -2.99
C GLN A 176 -0.27 -15.69 -2.80
N PHE A 177 -0.19 -14.65 -1.99
CA PHE A 177 1.08 -14.06 -1.61
C PHE A 177 1.66 -14.73 -0.39
N SER A 178 2.97 -14.99 -0.43
CA SER A 178 3.75 -15.48 0.70
C SER A 178 4.83 -14.47 1.02
N LEU A 179 4.70 -13.82 2.18
CA LEU A 179 5.71 -12.85 2.65
C LEU A 179 7.08 -13.50 2.73
N LYS A 180 7.15 -14.73 3.28
CA LYS A 180 8.38 -15.51 3.39
C LYS A 180 9.04 -15.72 2.02
N HIS A 181 8.26 -16.17 1.03
CA HIS A 181 8.79 -16.40 -0.31
C HIS A 181 9.32 -15.09 -0.92
N TRP A 182 8.59 -14.00 -0.75
CA TRP A 182 9.01 -12.68 -1.21
C TRP A 182 10.29 -12.21 -0.50
N GLN A 183 10.40 -12.40 0.81
CA GLN A 183 11.60 -12.08 1.59
C GLN A 183 12.83 -12.86 1.09
N GLU A 184 12.67 -14.14 0.81
CA GLU A 184 13.78 -15.02 0.39
C GLU A 184 14.28 -14.73 -1.03
N HIS A 185 13.38 -14.33 -1.95
CA HIS A 185 13.70 -14.27 -3.39
C HIS A 185 13.71 -12.85 -3.97
N HIS A 186 13.11 -11.87 -3.26
CA HIS A 186 12.89 -10.53 -3.79
C HIS A 186 13.31 -9.41 -2.84
N LYS A 187 13.26 -9.62 -1.51
CA LYS A 187 13.74 -8.62 -0.55
C LYS A 187 15.27 -8.58 -0.56
N LYS A 188 15.83 -7.39 -0.74
CA LYS A 188 17.27 -7.18 -0.54
C LYS A 188 17.54 -6.77 0.92
N PRO A 189 18.75 -7.02 1.44
CA PRO A 189 19.16 -6.50 2.74
C PRO A 189 18.94 -4.99 2.75
N MET A 190 18.21 -4.49 3.75
CA MET A 190 17.86 -3.07 3.83
C MET A 190 18.99 -2.18 4.39
N PHE A 191 20.07 -2.75 4.94
CA PHE A 191 21.29 -2.04 5.36
C PHE A 191 22.49 -3.00 5.35
#